data_AF-A0A2D8M7J2-F1
#
_entry.id   AF-A0A2D8M7J2-F1
#
_cell.length_a   1.000
_cell.length_b   1.000
_cell.length_c   1.000
_cell.angle_alpha   90.00
_cell.angle_beta   90.00
_cell.angle_gamma   90.00
#
_symmetry.space_group_name_H-M   'P 1'
#
loop_
_entity.id
_entity.type
_entity.pdbx_description
1 polymer ?
#
loop_
_entity_poly.entity_id
_entity_poly.type
_entity_poly.pdbx_seq_one_letter_code
_entity_poly.pdbx_strand_id
1 'polypeptide(L)' 'MNLSLNDRIIRVLSGLVMVIVEYASNLDWDFILLVLGLWGILTSAFGFCPFYKLIGHTTCPI' A
#
# COMPACT_ATOMS: atom_id res chain seq x y z
N MET A 1 5.71 10.65 -10.33
CA MET A 1 5.96 9.58 -9.34
C MET A 1 6.44 10.25 -8.05
N ASN A 2 6.03 9.76 -6.88
CA ASN A 2 6.40 10.34 -5.58
C ASN A 2 6.84 9.28 -4.56
N LEU A 3 7.04 8.04 -5.01
CA LEU A 3 7.48 6.90 -4.21
C LEU A 3 8.81 6.37 -4.74
N SER A 4 9.79 6.26 -3.84
CA SER A 4 11.02 5.53 -4.09
C SER A 4 10.76 4.03 -4.27
N LEU A 5 11.77 3.32 -4.78
CA LEU A 5 11.73 1.87 -4.89
C LEU A 5 11.54 1.20 -3.52
N ASN A 6 12.16 1.76 -2.47
CA ASN A 6 12.11 1.20 -1.12
C ASN A 6 10.69 1.25 -0.54
N ASP A 7 10.00 2.39 -0.65
CA ASP A 7 8.60 2.52 -0.22
C ASP A 7 7.68 1.54 -0.98
N ARG A 8 7.89 1.39 -2.29
CA ARG A 8 7.07 0.50 -3.12
C ARG A 8 7.20 -0.95 -2.65
N ILE A 9 8.42 -1.42 -2.37
CA ILE A 9 8.67 -2.79 -1.91
C ILE A 9 7.98 -3.02 -0.56
N ILE A 10 8.23 -2.15 0.42
CA ILE A 10 7.64 -2.28 1.76
C ILE A 10 6.12 -2.36 1.68
N ARG A 11 5.51 -1.55 0.81
CA ARG A 11 4.06 -1.43 0.72
C ARG A 11 3.39 -2.52 -0.11
N VAL A 12 4.08 -3.07 -1.12
CA VAL A 12 3.64 -4.31 -1.78
C VAL A 12 3.69 -5.46 -0.79
N LEU A 13 4.77 -5.59 -0.03
CA LEU A 13 4.92 -6.67 0.95
C LEU A 13 3.86 -6.57 2.06
N SER A 14 3.68 -5.40 2.67
CA SER A 14 2.66 -5.22 3.70
C SER A 14 1.25 -5.40 3.15
N GLY A 15 0.97 -4.92 1.94
CA GLY A 15 -0.32 -5.10 1.30
C GLY A 15 -0.63 -6.57 0.98
N LEU A 16 0.36 -7.32 0.50
CA LEU A 16 0.22 -8.77 0.27
C LEU A 16 -0.08 -9.52 1.56
N VAL A 17 0.64 -9.18 2.64
CA VAL A 17 0.43 -9.79 3.97
C VAL A 17 -0.98 -9.52 4.46
N MET A 18 -1.50 -8.29 4.32
CA MET A 18 -2.87 -7.96 4.74
C MET A 18 -3.92 -8.78 3.98
N VAL A 19 -3.79 -8.91 2.66
CA VAL A 19 -4.72 -9.71 1.83
C VAL A 19 -4.64 -11.21 2.18
N ILE A 20 -3.43 -11.74 2.40
CA ILE A 20 -3.26 -13.14 2.81
C ILE A 20 -3.87 -13.38 4.19
N VAL A 21 -3.67 -12.45 5.13
CA VAL A 21 -4.20 -12.56 6.49
C VAL A 21 -5.73 -12.48 6.48
N GLU A 22 -6.32 -11.56 5.73
CA GLU A 22 -7.78 -11.50 5.53
C GLU A 22 -8.31 -12.80 4.92
N TYR A 23 -7.67 -13.35 3.89
CA TYR A 23 -8.13 -14.61 3.31
C TYR A 23 -7.98 -15.81 4.27
N ALA A 24 -6.93 -15.83 5.10
CA ALA A 24 -6.64 -16.94 6.01
C ALA A 24 -7.38 -16.85 7.35
N SER A 25 -7.87 -15.66 7.73
CA SER A 25 -8.41 -15.37 9.05
C SER A 25 -9.84 -14.86 8.91
N ASN A 26 -10.79 -15.36 9.70
CA ASN A 26 -12.14 -14.79 9.74
C ASN A 26 -12.14 -13.61 10.73
N LEU A 27 -11.54 -12.48 10.35
CA LEU A 27 -11.50 -11.29 11.20
C LEU A 27 -12.73 -10.42 10.91
N ASP A 28 -13.33 -9.80 11.93
CA ASP A 28 -14.46 -8.87 11.71
C ASP A 28 -14.07 -7.64 10.84
N TRP A 29 -12.78 -7.45 10.59
CA TRP A 29 -12.18 -6.32 9.88
C TRP A 29 -11.75 -6.67 8.44
N ASP A 30 -12.21 -7.81 7.90
CA ASP A 30 -11.83 -8.32 6.57
C ASP A 30 -11.91 -7.24 5.49
N PHE A 31 -13.02 -6.52 5.42
CA PHE A 31 -13.19 -5.45 4.42
C PHE A 31 -12.13 -4.35 4.51
N ILE A 32 -11.73 -3.95 5.72
CA ILE A 32 -10.75 -2.88 5.93
C ILE A 32 -9.35 -3.37 5.53
N LEU A 33 -9.00 -4.60 5.92
CA LEU A 33 -7.71 -5.21 5.56
C LEU A 33 -7.57 -5.39 4.05
N LEU A 34 -8.62 -5.86 3.39
CA LEU A 34 -8.66 -6.01 1.94
C LEU A 34 -8.48 -4.66 1.23
N VAL A 35 -9.21 -3.63 1.65
CA VAL A 35 -9.13 -2.28 1.05
C VAL A 35 -7.74 -1.68 1.23
N LEU A 36 -7.17 -1.74 2.45
CA LEU A 36 -5.83 -1.21 2.71
C LEU A 36 -4.74 -1.99 1.96
N GLY A 37 -4.87 -3.32 1.90
CA GLY A 37 -3.96 -4.19 1.17
C GLY A 37 -3.94 -3.90 -0.32
N LEU A 38 -5.13 -3.88 -0.95
CA LEU A 38 -5.29 -3.52 -2.37
C LEU A 38 -4.79 -2.12 -2.67
N TRP A 39 -5.13 -1.15 -1.81
CA TRP A 39 -4.65 0.22 -1.96
C TRP A 39 -3.13 0.29 -1.97
N GLY A 40 -2.48 -0.40 -1.02
CA GLY A 40 -1.02 -0.49 -0.94
C GLY A 40 -0.40 -1.07 -2.20
N ILE A 41 -0.95 -2.17 -2.72
CA ILE A 41 -0.46 -2.85 -3.93
C ILE A 41 -0.63 -1.95 -5.16
N LEU A 42 -1.84 -1.42 -5.39
CA LEU A 42 -2.15 -0.59 -6.56
C LEU A 42 -1.28 0.66 -6.62
N THR A 43 -1.23 1.41 -5.51
CA THR A 43 -0.47 2.66 -5.48
C THR A 43 1.05 2.43 -5.60
N SER A 44 1.53 1.23 -5.28
CA SER A 44 2.93 0.83 -5.50
C SER A 44 3.21 0.44 -6.95
N ALA A 45 2.26 -0.24 -7.61
CA ALA A 45 2.35 -0.58 -9.03
C ALA A 45 2.42 0.67 -9.93
N PHE A 46 1.59 1.69 -9.64
CA PHE A 46 1.63 2.97 -10.37
C PHE A 46 2.77 3.89 -9.93
N GLY A 47 3.45 3.60 -8.81
CA GLY A 47 4.50 4.47 -8.28
C GLY A 47 4.01 5.86 -7.85
N PHE A 48 2.73 5.94 -7.50
CA PHE A 48 2.07 7.16 -7.12
C PHE A 48 1.11 6.94 -5.95
N CYS A 49 1.34 7.65 -4.85
CA CYS A 49 0.42 7.69 -3.70
C CYS A 49 -0.30 9.04 -3.67
N PRO A 50 -1.64 9.09 -3.82
CA PRO A 50 -2.37 10.35 -3.82
C PRO A 50 -2.37 11.03 -2.44
N PHE A 51 -2.28 10.29 -1.34
CA PHE A 51 -2.11 10.86 0.00
C PHE A 51 -0.81 11.64 0.14
N TYR A 52 0.30 11.10 -0.38
CA TYR A 52 1.57 11.82 -0.39
C TYR A 52 1.47 13.08 -1.26
N LYS A 53 0.73 13.04 -2.39
CA LYS A 53 0.49 14.24 -3.21
C LYS A 53 -0.35 15.29 -2.48
N LEU A 54 -1.40 14.89 -1.75
CA LEU A 54 -2.25 15.79 -0.97
C LEU A 54 -1.47 16.52 0.12
N ILE A 55 -0.49 15.84 0.74
CA ILE A 55 0.34 16.40 1.82
C ILE A 55 1.61 17.09 1.26
N GLY A 56 1.86 17.01 -0.06
CA GLY A 56 3.08 17.56 -0.67
C GLY A 56 4.36 16.78 -0.35
N HIS A 57 4.23 15.52 0.08
CA HIS A 57 5.35 14.65 0.45
C HIS A 57 5.82 13.79 -0.73
N THR A 58 7.12 13.51 -0.77
CA THR A 58 7.75 12.60 -1.73
C THR A 58 8.85 11.82 -1.03
N THR A 59 8.90 10.51 -1.25
CA THR A 59 10.02 9.68 -0.78
C THR A 59 11.01 9.37 -1.89
N CYS A 60 10.77 9.84 -3.12
CA CYS A 60 11.76 9.75 -4.19
C CYS A 60 13.02 10.54 -3.81
N PRO A 61 14.22 9.96 -3.95
CA PRO A 61 15.45 10.72 -3.85
C PRO A 61 15.47 11.79 -4.95
N ILE A 62 15.81 13.02 -4.56
CA ILE A 62 16.12 14.13 -5.47
C ILE A 62 17.44 13.88 -6.21
#